data_AF-A0A532B1S7-F1
#
_entry.id   AF-A0A532B1S7-F1
#
_cell.length_a   1.000
_cell.length_b   1.000
_cell.length_c   1.000
_cell.angle_alpha   90.00
_cell.angle_beta   90.00
_cell.angle_gamma   90.00
#
_symmetry.space_group_name_H-M   'P 1'
#
loop_
_entity.id
_entity.type
_entity.pdbx_description
1 polymer ?
#
loop_
_entity_poly.entity_id
_entity_poly.type
_entity_poly.pdbx_seq_one_letter_code
_entity_poly.pdbx_strand_id
1 'polypeptide(L)'
;MGHFDRTLELIDQLQHAGTAAAVCEKLLGVTSGFGLTALMAGTVPQPGTPRNQQKDHVLLCDWPAEWLERYVARNYVDHDPVVSHMKQLQ
;
A
#
# COMPACT_ATOMS: atom_id res chain seq x y z
N MET A 1 -22.02 -16.82 -9.33
CA MET A 1 -21.80 -15.60 -8.55
C MET A 1 -21.34 -14.51 -9.48
N GLY A 2 -21.97 -13.34 -9.44
CA GLY A 2 -21.59 -12.20 -10.28
C GLY A 2 -20.40 -11.44 -9.72
N HIS A 3 -19.85 -10.50 -10.49
CA HIS A 3 -18.77 -9.61 -10.03
C HIS A 3 -19.17 -8.79 -8.79
N PHE A 4 -20.46 -8.46 -8.66
CA PHE A 4 -20.98 -7.72 -7.51
C PHE A 4 -20.91 -8.53 -6.21
N ASP A 5 -21.37 -9.79 -6.23
CA ASP A 5 -21.31 -10.69 -5.07
C ASP A 5 -19.87 -10.87 -4.60
N ARG A 6 -18.93 -11.02 -5.56
CA ARG A 6 -17.52 -11.19 -5.26
C ARG A 6 -16.89 -9.96 -4.60
N THR A 7 -17.31 -8.76 -5.00
CA THR A 7 -16.89 -7.51 -4.37
C THR A 7 -17.41 -7.41 -2.95
N LEU A 8 -18.68 -7.79 -2.69
CA LEU A 8 -19.25 -7.79 -1.34
C LEU A 8 -18.53 -8.77 -0.41
N GLU A 9 -18.25 -9.99 -0.89
CA GLU A 9 -17.45 -10.97 -0.13
C GLU A 9 -16.06 -10.42 0.22
N LEU A 10 -15.41 -9.70 -0.70
CA LEU A 10 -14.10 -9.10 -0.42
C LEU A 10 -14.20 -8.01 0.66
N ILE A 11 -15.22 -7.15 0.58
CA ILE A 11 -15.44 -6.10 1.58
C ILE A 11 -15.67 -6.72 2.96
N ASP A 12 -16.51 -7.75 3.04
CA ASP A 12 -16.78 -8.47 4.29
C ASP A 12 -15.50 -9.10 4.87
N GLN A 13 -14.69 -9.76 4.03
CA GLN A 13 -13.40 -10.34 4.46
C GLN A 13 -12.42 -9.28 4.97
N LEU A 14 -12.38 -8.11 4.33
CA LEU A 14 -11.53 -7.00 4.77
C LEU A 14 -12.03 -6.39 6.09
N GLN A 15 -13.34 -6.29 6.31
CA GLN A 15 -13.92 -5.81 7.56
C GLN A 15 -13.60 -6.72 8.75
N HIS A 16 -13.48 -8.03 8.52
CA HIS A 16 -13.11 -9.01 9.53
C HIS A 16 -11.59 -9.22 9.68
N ALA A 17 -10.76 -8.54 8.87
CA ALA A 17 -9.31 -8.63 8.99
C ALA A 17 -8.79 -7.75 10.14
N GLY A 18 -8.45 -8.39 11.26
CA GLY A 18 -8.02 -7.68 12.48
C GLY A 18 -6.59 -7.14 12.48
N THR A 19 -5.81 -7.33 11.41
CA THR A 19 -4.41 -6.89 11.32
C THR A 19 -4.08 -6.37 9.92
N ALA A 20 -3.09 -5.47 9.83
CA ALA A 20 -2.57 -4.98 8.54
C ALA A 20 -2.09 -6.13 7.64
N ALA A 21 -1.43 -7.14 8.22
CA ALA A 21 -0.97 -8.31 7.47
C ALA A 21 -2.14 -9.13 6.90
N ALA A 22 -3.22 -9.33 7.68
CA ALA A 22 -4.40 -10.02 7.20
C ALA A 22 -5.09 -9.24 6.06
N VAL A 23 -5.12 -7.90 6.16
CA VAL A 23 -5.62 -7.04 5.09
C VAL A 23 -4.76 -7.18 3.82
N CYS A 24 -3.43 -7.15 3.94
CA CYS A 24 -2.51 -7.37 2.81
C CYS A 24 -2.76 -8.71 2.12
N GLU A 25 -2.88 -9.80 2.90
CA GLU A 25 -3.13 -11.14 2.41
C GLU A 25 -4.42 -11.22 1.57
N LYS A 26 -5.52 -10.63 2.06
CA LYS A 26 -6.80 -10.63 1.32
C LYS A 26 -6.73 -9.81 0.04
N LEU A 27 -6.08 -8.64 0.07
CA LEU A 27 -5.90 -7.79 -1.11
C LEU A 27 -5.04 -8.47 -2.18
N LEU A 28 -3.91 -9.08 -1.79
CA LEU A 28 -3.06 -9.84 -2.72
C LEU A 28 -3.75 -11.10 -3.22
N GLY A 29 -4.55 -11.76 -2.39
CA GLY A 29 -5.35 -12.92 -2.79
C GLY A 29 -6.25 -12.63 -3.98
N VAL A 30 -6.88 -11.45 -4.02
CA VAL A 30 -7.71 -11.03 -5.17
C VAL A 30 -6.86 -10.47 -6.31
N THR A 31 -5.86 -9.66 -6.01
CA THR A 31 -5.10 -8.94 -7.04
C THR A 31 -4.06 -9.81 -7.77
N SER A 32 -3.65 -10.94 -7.18
CA SER A 32 -2.76 -11.92 -7.79
C SER A 32 -3.31 -12.52 -9.09
N GLY A 33 -4.64 -12.64 -9.22
CA GLY A 33 -5.29 -13.04 -10.47
C GLY A 33 -5.05 -12.06 -11.62
N PHE A 34 -4.65 -10.83 -11.32
CA PHE A 34 -4.25 -9.79 -12.29
C PHE A 34 -2.72 -9.61 -12.38
N GLY A 35 -1.94 -10.46 -11.71
CA GLY A 35 -0.48 -10.42 -11.74
C GLY A 35 0.17 -9.49 -10.70
N LEU A 36 -0.60 -8.92 -9.76
CA LEU A 36 -0.02 -8.14 -8.67
C LEU A 36 0.54 -9.09 -7.60
N THR A 37 1.82 -8.87 -7.25
CA THR A 37 2.54 -9.73 -6.31
C THR A 37 2.97 -9.02 -5.03
N ALA A 38 2.78 -7.71 -4.96
CA ALA A 38 3.15 -6.89 -3.82
C ALA A 38 2.27 -5.64 -3.77
N LEU A 39 2.05 -5.12 -2.57
CA LEU A 39 1.28 -3.89 -2.38
C LEU A 39 1.93 -2.96 -1.37
N MET A 40 1.66 -1.67 -1.53
CA MET A 40 1.94 -0.63 -0.55
C MET A 40 0.75 0.32 -0.54
N ALA A 41 0.23 0.60 0.66
CA ALA A 41 -0.77 1.61 0.89
C ALA A 41 -0.27 2.52 2.01
N GLY A 42 -0.41 3.82 1.80
CA GLY A 42 0.04 4.81 2.75
C GLY A 42 -0.56 6.17 2.41
N THR A 43 -0.35 7.11 3.30
CA THR A 43 -0.65 8.52 3.04
C THR A 43 0.54 9.16 2.35
N VAL A 44 0.31 10.16 1.49
CA VAL A 44 1.40 10.92 0.88
C VAL A 44 1.94 11.91 1.91
N PRO A 45 3.22 11.84 2.31
CA PRO A 45 3.80 12.82 3.23
C PRO A 45 3.86 14.21 2.59
N GLN A 46 3.73 15.24 3.41
CA GLN A 46 3.89 16.62 2.95
C GLN A 46 5.35 16.89 2.55
N PRO A 47 5.59 17.84 1.61
CA PRO A 47 6.96 18.25 1.28
C PRO A 47 7.73 18.66 2.54
N GLY A 48 8.90 18.06 2.78
CA GLY A 48 9.72 18.33 3.95
C GLY A 48 9.48 17.43 5.17
N THR A 49 8.61 16.42 5.08
CA THR A 49 8.45 15.42 6.16
C THR A 49 9.80 14.74 6.47
N PRO A 50 10.26 14.79 7.74
CA PRO A 50 11.49 14.15 8.18
C PRO A 50 11.55 12.65 7.85
N ARG A 51 12.74 12.14 7.50
CA ARG A 51 12.96 10.72 7.11
C ARG A 51 12.46 9.71 8.14
N ASN A 52 12.55 10.03 9.43
CA ASN A 52 12.09 9.15 10.50
C ASN A 52 10.56 9.05 10.58
N GLN A 53 9.82 10.04 10.06
CA GLN A 53 8.36 10.06 10.04
C GLN A 53 7.77 9.48 8.75
N GLN A 54 8.58 9.24 7.71
CA GLN A 54 8.09 8.65 6.45
C GLN A 54 7.52 7.25 6.65
N LYS A 55 8.05 6.48 7.61
CA LYS A 55 7.52 5.15 7.95
C LYS A 55 6.13 5.22 8.61
N ASP A 56 5.81 6.32 9.30
CA ASP A 56 4.52 6.51 9.95
C ASP A 56 3.38 6.74 8.95
N HIS A 57 3.72 7.06 7.70
CA HIS A 57 2.77 7.21 6.62
C HIS A 57 2.40 5.87 5.94
N VAL A 58 3.10 4.78 6.24
CA VAL A 58 2.83 3.44 5.68
C VAL A 58 1.72 2.77 6.50
N LEU A 59 0.62 2.42 5.83
CA LEU A 59 -0.54 1.76 6.45
C LEU A 59 -0.54 0.25 6.18
N LEU A 60 -0.22 -0.14 4.95
CA LEU A 60 -0.11 -1.52 4.51
C LEU A 60 1.15 -1.64 3.65
N CYS A 61 1.97 -2.64 3.89
CA CYS A 61 3.14 -2.89 3.07
C CYS A 61 3.42 -4.38 3.05
N ASP A 62 3.45 -4.95 1.85
CA ASP A 62 3.90 -6.31 1.58
C ASP A 62 5.13 -6.31 0.67
N TRP A 63 5.81 -5.17 0.55
CA TRP A 63 7.08 -5.13 -0.16
C TRP A 63 8.14 -5.94 0.58
N PRO A 64 9.10 -6.55 -0.15
CA PRO A 64 10.28 -7.12 0.48
C PRO A 64 10.93 -6.11 1.43
N ALA A 65 11.27 -6.53 2.65
CA ALA A 65 11.78 -5.64 3.69
C ALA A 65 13.01 -4.84 3.21
N GLU A 66 13.91 -5.50 2.47
CA GLU A 66 15.10 -4.91 1.87
C GLU A 66 14.77 -3.76 0.89
N TRP A 67 13.65 -3.89 0.16
CA TRP A 67 13.21 -2.86 -0.75
C TRP A 67 12.67 -1.64 0.00
N LEU A 68 11.85 -1.86 1.02
CA LEU A 68 11.33 -0.77 1.86
C LEU A 68 12.46 -0.03 2.58
N GLU A 69 13.42 -0.77 3.13
CA GLU A 69 14.62 -0.19 3.76
C GLU A 69 15.40 0.68 2.79
N ARG A 70 15.63 0.19 1.57
CA ARG A 70 16.29 0.96 0.52
C ARG A 70 15.50 2.21 0.13
N TYR A 71 14.18 2.08 0.00
CA TYR A 71 13.29 3.19 -0.36
C TYR A 71 13.39 4.34 0.65
N VAL A 72 13.33 4.01 1.95
CA VAL A 72 13.46 4.98 3.04
C VAL A 72 14.89 5.53 3.14
N ALA A 73 15.90 4.66 3.11
CA ALA A 73 17.31 5.07 3.26
C ALA A 73 17.75 6.04 2.14
N ARG A 74 17.23 5.85 0.93
CA ARG A 74 17.54 6.69 -0.23
C ARG A 74 16.54 7.82 -0.47
N ASN A 75 15.54 7.98 0.40
CA ASN A 75 14.54 9.04 0.29
C ASN A 75 13.81 9.03 -1.06
N TYR A 76 13.46 7.84 -1.55
CA TYR A 76 12.84 7.70 -2.86
C TYR A 76 11.47 8.35 -2.96
N VAL A 77 10.78 8.61 -1.83
CA VAL A 77 9.50 9.33 -1.80
C VAL A 77 9.54 10.70 -2.50
N ASP A 78 10.68 11.39 -2.49
CA ASP A 78 10.84 12.71 -3.13
C ASP A 78 11.17 12.60 -4.62
N HIS A 79 11.59 11.42 -5.07
CA HIS A 79 11.97 11.13 -6.46
C HIS A 79 10.99 10.19 -7.16
N ASP A 80 9.99 9.68 -6.44
CA ASP A 80 9.03 8.72 -6.93
C ASP A 80 8.03 9.42 -7.87
N PRO A 81 7.96 9.02 -9.15
CA PRO A 81 7.02 9.61 -10.10
C PRO A 81 5.56 9.39 -9.69
N VAL A 82 5.25 8.28 -9.02
CA VAL A 82 3.89 7.98 -8.54
C VAL A 82 3.51 8.96 -7.45
N VAL A 83 4.40 9.18 -6.47
CA VAL A 83 4.18 10.16 -5.40
C VAL A 83 4.08 11.58 -5.96
N SER A 84 4.95 11.92 -6.91
CA SER A 84 4.92 13.22 -7.59
C SER A 84 3.60 13.45 -8.32
N HIS A 85 3.08 12.44 -9.00
CA HIS A 85 1.78 12.50 -9.67
C HIS A 85 0.62 12.64 -8.67
N MET A 86 0.64 11.88 -7.56
CA MET A 86 -0.39 11.98 -6.52
C MET A 86 -0.45 13.37 -5.88
N LYS A 87 0.69 14.03 -5.66
CA LYS A 87 0.74 15.42 -5.14
C LYS A 87 0.09 16.43 -6.07
N GLN A 88 -0.02 16.15 -7.37
CA GLN A 88 -0.70 17.03 -8.35
C GLN A 88 -2.21 16.85 -8.37
N LEU A 89 -2.73 15.75 -7.80
CA LEU A 89 -4.16 15.43 -7.76
C LEU A 89 -4.83 15.92 -6.45
N GLN A 90 -4.06 16.49 -5.52
CA GLN A 90 -4.52 17.13 -4.29
C GLN A 90 -4.66 18.63 -4.48
#